data_AF-A0A7S0PND3-F1
#
_entry.id   AF-A0A7S0PND3-F1
#
_cell.length_a   1.000
_cell.length_b   1.000
_cell.length_c   1.000
_cell.angle_alpha   90.00
_cell.angle_beta   90.00
_cell.angle_gamma   90.00
#
_symmetry.space_group_name_H-M   'P 1'
#
loop_
_entity.id
_entity.type
_entity.pdbx_description
1 polymer ?
#
loop_
_entity_poly.entity_id
_entity_poly.type
_entity_poly.pdbx_seq_one_letter_code
_entity_poly.pdbx_strand_id
1 'polypeptide(L)'
;EGDDESAPGDGDGGDGTSLSPRMEKPPDEVEHAFDADADDHCETSPEAHAHIVNFLNKTAEALGKTPKTLVIYDPYYCAGGTKRSFAALGFPNVVNENKDFYAVCDRGEVPAHDVLVTNPPYSADHVERCITFAARNLYEHDRPYFLLLPSYCVNKPYYTSALLTGGAEGKRARGAREEA
;
A
#
# COMPACT_ATOMS: atom_id res chain seq x y z
N GLU A 1 -50.80 40.34 20.58
CA GLU A 1 -51.99 39.49 20.41
C GLU A 1 -51.69 38.61 19.20
N GLY A 2 -51.21 37.38 19.31
CA GLY A 2 -51.57 36.29 20.21
C GLY A 2 -52.27 35.23 19.34
N ASP A 3 -51.52 34.21 18.89
CA ASP A 3 -51.77 32.76 19.18
C ASP A 3 -52.69 32.14 18.10
N ASP A 4 -52.63 30.89 17.63
CA ASP A 4 -51.91 29.64 17.93
C ASP A 4 -52.19 28.72 16.73
N GLU A 5 -51.27 27.82 16.35
CA GLU A 5 -51.61 26.41 16.13
C GLU A 5 -50.34 25.58 15.85
N SER A 6 -50.28 24.44 16.53
CA SER A 6 -49.12 23.56 16.69
C SER A 6 -49.26 22.24 15.91
N ALA A 7 -48.08 21.67 15.58
CA ALA A 7 -47.74 20.22 15.46
C ALA A 7 -48.03 19.47 14.12
N PRO A 8 -47.43 18.27 13.86
CA PRO A 8 -46.36 17.53 14.56
C PRO A 8 -45.12 17.24 13.67
N GLY A 9 -44.09 16.65 14.28
CA GLY A 9 -42.86 16.21 13.59
C GLY A 9 -43.00 14.87 12.86
N ASP A 10 -42.06 14.64 11.95
CA ASP A 10 -41.66 13.33 11.47
C ASP A 10 -40.13 13.23 11.58
N GLY A 11 -39.70 12.31 12.44
CA GLY A 11 -38.35 11.77 12.40
C GLY A 11 -38.32 10.61 11.41
N ASP A 12 -37.30 10.61 10.56
CA ASP A 12 -36.76 9.43 9.89
C ASP A 12 -35.33 9.85 9.51
N GLY A 13 -34.26 9.24 10.03
CA GLY A 13 -34.01 7.81 9.93
C GLY A 13 -32.89 7.65 8.90
N GLY A 14 -31.65 7.85 9.35
CA GLY A 14 -30.50 7.81 8.46
C GLY A 14 -29.20 8.11 9.18
N ASP A 15 -28.90 7.35 10.24
CA ASP A 15 -27.54 7.19 10.74
C ASP A 15 -26.74 6.40 9.69
N GLY A 16 -26.44 7.07 8.59
CA GLY A 16 -25.38 6.68 7.69
C GLY A 16 -24.08 7.02 8.37
N THR A 17 -23.58 6.09 9.20
CA THR A 17 -22.21 6.09 9.68
C THR A 17 -21.28 5.97 8.48
N SER A 18 -21.10 7.08 7.76
CA SER A 18 -19.94 7.34 6.93
C SER A 18 -18.78 7.46 7.90
N LEU A 19 -18.23 6.31 8.30
CA LEU A 19 -16.90 6.21 8.86
C LEU A 19 -15.92 6.49 7.73
N SER A 20 -15.91 7.72 7.24
CA SER A 20 -14.72 8.30 6.66
C SER A 20 -13.94 8.85 7.84
N PRO A 21 -12.96 8.10 8.40
CA PRO A 21 -12.08 8.69 9.39
C PRO A 21 -11.46 9.91 8.72
N ARG A 22 -11.69 11.08 9.31
CA ARG A 22 -11.19 12.36 8.80
C ARG A 22 -9.67 12.29 8.83
N MET A 23 -9.11 11.92 7.69
CA MET A 23 -7.68 11.66 7.56
C MET A 23 -6.94 12.99 7.77
N GLU A 24 -5.89 12.98 8.59
CA GLU A 24 -5.08 14.17 8.81
C GLU A 24 -4.52 14.69 7.49
N LYS A 25 -4.65 15.99 7.27
CA LYS A 25 -4.17 16.68 6.06
C LYS A 25 -2.66 16.41 5.90
N PRO A 26 -2.18 16.08 4.70
CA PRO A 26 -0.75 16.00 4.45
C PRO A 26 -0.05 17.34 4.73
N PRO A 27 1.25 17.31 5.06
CA PRO A 27 2.07 18.53 5.16
C PRO A 27 2.07 19.27 3.82
N ASP A 28 2.17 20.61 3.88
CA ASP A 28 2.12 21.47 2.69
C ASP A 28 3.43 21.42 1.87
N GLU A 29 4.56 21.07 2.49
CA GLU A 29 5.87 20.89 1.84
C GLU A 29 6.59 19.68 2.43
N VAL A 30 7.31 18.94 1.58
CA VAL A 30 8.12 17.79 1.96
C VAL A 30 9.47 17.87 1.27
N GLU A 31 10.55 17.81 2.04
CA GLU A 31 11.89 17.62 1.50
C GLU A 31 12.22 16.13 1.47
N HIS A 32 12.52 15.61 0.27
CA HIS A 32 12.96 14.23 0.10
C HIS A 32 14.46 14.11 0.39
N ALA A 33 14.84 13.05 1.11
CA ALA A 33 16.25 12.76 1.41
C ALA A 33 17.00 12.18 0.19
N PHE A 34 16.39 12.22 -0.98
CA PHE A 34 16.81 11.59 -2.23
C PHE A 34 16.37 12.43 -3.43
N ASP A 35 17.07 12.26 -4.55
CA ASP A 35 16.71 12.92 -5.80
C ASP A 35 15.48 12.22 -6.40
N ALA A 36 14.45 12.99 -6.72
CA ALA A 36 13.18 12.46 -7.19
C ALA A 36 12.51 13.46 -8.14
N ASP A 37 11.83 12.92 -9.14
CA ASP A 37 11.02 13.73 -10.04
C ASP A 37 9.78 14.24 -9.28
N ALA A 38 9.52 15.54 -9.36
CA ALA A 38 8.35 16.14 -8.74
C ALA A 38 7.04 15.50 -9.25
N ASP A 39 7.01 15.05 -10.51
CA ASP A 39 5.84 14.42 -11.13
C ASP A 39 5.59 12.99 -10.62
N ASP A 40 6.56 12.39 -9.91
CA ASP A 40 6.44 11.05 -9.32
C ASP A 40 5.86 11.05 -7.91
N HIS A 41 5.67 12.23 -7.31
CA HIS A 41 5.16 12.39 -5.95
C HIS A 41 3.64 12.55 -5.92
N CYS A 42 2.94 11.43 -6.04
CA CYS A 42 1.50 11.37 -5.82
C CYS A 42 1.18 10.42 -4.66
N GLU A 43 0.64 10.96 -3.56
CA GLU A 43 0.14 10.15 -2.45
C GLU A 43 -0.94 9.17 -2.93
N THR A 44 -0.86 7.93 -2.46
CA THR A 44 -1.93 6.96 -2.69
C THR A 44 -3.22 7.45 -2.04
N SER A 45 -4.30 7.44 -2.81
CA SER A 45 -5.59 7.90 -2.29
C SER A 45 -6.06 6.98 -1.14
N PRO A 46 -6.69 7.54 -0.10
CA PRO A 46 -7.28 6.72 0.96
C PRO A 46 -8.31 5.70 0.45
N GLU A 47 -9.03 6.03 -0.63
CA GLU A 47 -9.96 5.11 -1.30
C GLU A 47 -9.24 3.85 -1.80
N ALA A 48 -8.05 4.00 -2.42
CA ALA A 48 -7.26 2.88 -2.91
C ALA A 48 -6.78 1.98 -1.76
N HIS A 49 -6.39 2.55 -0.62
CA HIS A 49 -6.09 1.77 0.58
C HIS A 49 -7.34 1.07 1.13
N ALA A 50 -8.49 1.75 1.17
CA ALA A 50 -9.74 1.17 1.65
C ALA A 50 -10.19 -0.06 0.84
N HIS A 51 -10.03 -0.03 -0.48
CA HIS A 51 -10.39 -1.14 -1.37
C HIS A 51 -9.67 -2.45 -1.06
N ILE A 52 -8.46 -2.39 -0.48
CA ILE A 52 -7.67 -3.60 -0.17
C ILE A 52 -7.80 -4.07 1.27
N VAL A 53 -8.52 -3.34 2.15
CA VAL A 53 -8.64 -3.66 3.58
C VAL A 53 -9.12 -5.09 3.83
N ASN A 54 -10.12 -5.56 3.08
CA ASN A 54 -10.64 -6.92 3.25
C ASN A 54 -9.57 -7.99 2.92
N PHE A 55 -8.75 -7.75 1.90
CA PHE A 55 -7.66 -8.64 1.53
C PHE A 55 -6.49 -8.57 2.51
N LEU A 56 -6.20 -7.38 3.05
CA LEU A 56 -5.21 -7.22 4.13
C LEU A 56 -5.64 -7.92 5.42
N ASN A 57 -6.92 -7.85 5.78
CA ASN A 57 -7.45 -8.61 6.91
C ASN A 57 -7.27 -10.12 6.71
N LYS A 58 -7.57 -10.63 5.52
CA LYS A 58 -7.36 -12.05 5.18
C LYS A 58 -5.88 -12.43 5.15
N THR A 59 -5.01 -11.52 4.73
CA THR A 59 -3.56 -11.71 4.78
C THR A 59 -3.07 -11.81 6.22
N ALA A 60 -3.53 -10.92 7.11
CA ALA A 60 -3.23 -10.98 8.53
C ALA A 60 -3.67 -12.32 9.13
N GLU A 61 -4.92 -12.73 8.87
CA GLU A 61 -5.46 -14.02 9.32
C GLU A 61 -4.60 -15.20 8.86
N ALA A 62 -4.24 -15.24 7.57
CA ALA A 62 -3.41 -16.30 7.01
C ALA A 62 -1.99 -16.36 7.63
N LEU A 63 -1.47 -15.22 8.07
CA LEU A 63 -0.19 -15.10 8.76
C LEU A 63 -0.30 -15.30 10.28
N GLY A 64 -1.49 -15.61 10.81
CA GLY A 64 -1.74 -15.73 12.26
C GLY A 64 -1.59 -14.41 13.01
N LYS A 65 -1.78 -13.28 12.32
CA LYS A 65 -1.66 -11.92 12.84
C LYS A 65 -3.02 -11.22 12.90
N THR A 66 -3.02 -10.08 13.59
CA THR A 66 -4.14 -9.14 13.61
C THR A 66 -3.75 -7.90 12.81
N PRO A 67 -4.69 -7.05 12.39
CA PRO A 67 -4.36 -5.76 11.78
C PRO A 67 -3.38 -4.92 12.60
N LYS A 68 -3.48 -5.00 13.94
CA LYS A 68 -2.61 -4.30 14.89
C LYS A 68 -1.21 -4.87 15.03
N THR A 69 -0.95 -6.07 14.51
CA THR A 69 0.35 -6.74 14.59
C THR A 69 0.96 -7.05 13.21
N LEU A 70 0.19 -6.88 12.14
CA LEU A 70 0.64 -6.95 10.76
C LEU A 70 1.53 -5.73 10.44
N VAL A 71 2.73 -5.97 9.92
CA VAL A 71 3.68 -4.94 9.51
C VAL A 71 3.59 -4.75 7.99
N ILE A 72 3.04 -3.61 7.58
CA ILE A 72 2.95 -3.19 6.18
C ILE A 72 4.22 -2.43 5.80
N TYR A 73 4.81 -2.75 4.65
CA TYR A 73 5.90 -1.97 4.06
C TYR A 73 5.44 -1.29 2.78
N ASP A 74 5.65 0.02 2.69
CA ASP A 74 5.54 0.81 1.47
C ASP A 74 6.88 1.53 1.22
N PRO A 75 7.67 1.09 0.23
CA PRO A 75 9.01 1.61 -0.02
C PRO A 75 9.02 3.02 -0.62
N TYR A 76 7.93 3.46 -1.26
CA TYR A 76 7.90 4.75 -1.95
C TYR A 76 7.33 5.82 -1.01
N TYR A 77 8.21 6.68 -0.52
CA TYR A 77 7.82 7.75 0.39
C TYR A 77 7.45 9.02 -0.37
N CYS A 78 6.21 9.47 -0.17
CA CYS A 78 5.74 10.80 -0.57
C CYS A 78 5.76 11.74 0.65
N ALA A 79 4.62 11.95 1.31
CA ALA A 79 4.46 12.83 2.47
C ALA A 79 4.00 12.09 3.74
N GLY A 80 4.22 10.77 3.78
CA GLY A 80 3.80 9.88 4.87
C GLY A 80 2.29 9.65 4.97
N GLY A 81 1.51 9.96 3.92
CA GLY A 81 0.07 9.73 3.85
C GLY A 81 -0.30 8.26 4.01
N THR A 82 0.50 7.35 3.45
CA THR A 82 0.33 5.90 3.62
C THR A 82 0.24 5.48 5.10
N LYS A 83 1.13 5.98 5.98
CA LYS A 83 1.08 5.66 7.41
C LYS A 83 -0.21 6.12 8.07
N ARG A 84 -0.62 7.37 7.80
CA ARG A 84 -1.85 7.96 8.38
C ARG A 84 -3.10 7.23 7.89
N SER A 85 -3.14 6.89 6.61
CA SER A 85 -4.25 6.19 5.98
C SER A 85 -4.44 4.79 6.57
N PHE A 86 -3.39 3.97 6.60
CA PHE A 86 -3.49 2.62 7.16
C PHE A 86 -3.74 2.62 8.67
N ALA A 87 -3.17 3.55 9.43
CA ALA A 87 -3.50 3.71 10.84
C ALA A 87 -5.00 3.96 11.06
N ALA A 88 -5.60 4.86 10.26
CA ALA A 88 -7.03 5.13 10.31
C ALA A 88 -7.90 3.92 9.89
N LEU A 89 -7.37 3.03 9.04
CA LEU A 89 -8.01 1.78 8.61
C LEU A 89 -7.75 0.60 9.56
N GLY A 90 -7.05 0.81 10.69
CA GLY A 90 -6.81 -0.21 11.72
C GLY A 90 -5.49 -0.97 11.60
N PHE A 91 -4.58 -0.54 10.72
CA PHE A 91 -3.24 -1.11 10.50
C PHE A 91 -2.16 -0.10 10.92
N PRO A 92 -1.84 0.02 12.22
CA PRO A 92 -0.94 1.07 12.72
C PRO A 92 0.54 0.81 12.41
N ASN A 93 0.95 -0.42 12.13
CA ASN A 93 2.37 -0.75 11.91
C ASN A 93 2.72 -0.65 10.42
N VAL A 94 3.11 0.54 10.00
CA VAL A 94 3.47 0.83 8.61
C VAL A 94 4.89 1.36 8.55
N VAL A 95 5.74 0.71 7.75
CA VAL A 95 7.07 1.19 7.41
C VAL A 95 6.98 1.94 6.08
N ASN A 96 7.15 3.25 6.15
CA ASN A 96 7.16 4.18 5.00
C ASN A 96 8.00 5.40 5.43
N GLU A 97 9.27 5.39 5.06
CA GLU A 97 10.29 6.30 5.57
C GLU A 97 10.86 7.12 4.44
N ASN A 98 11.26 8.36 4.73
CA ASN A 98 11.92 9.26 3.78
C ASN A 98 13.33 8.74 3.43
N LYS A 99 13.37 7.70 2.60
CA LYS A 99 14.56 6.98 2.15
C LYS A 99 14.37 6.61 0.69
N ASP A 100 15.46 6.66 -0.06
CA ASP A 100 15.51 6.09 -1.40
C ASP A 100 15.35 4.56 -1.32
N PHE A 101 14.25 4.06 -1.89
CA PHE A 101 13.95 2.64 -1.97
C PHE A 101 15.08 1.83 -2.60
N TYR A 102 15.65 2.30 -3.71
CA TYR A 102 16.66 1.56 -4.45
C TYR A 102 17.97 1.51 -3.70
N ALA A 103 18.37 2.62 -3.09
CA ALA A 103 19.53 2.65 -2.23
C ALA A 103 19.35 1.72 -0.99
N VAL A 104 18.13 1.62 -0.45
CA VAL A 104 17.80 0.65 0.62
C VAL A 104 17.95 -0.79 0.13
N CYS A 105 17.49 -1.10 -1.09
CA CYS A 105 17.69 -2.43 -1.69
C CYS A 105 19.17 -2.76 -1.89
N ASP A 106 19.95 -1.84 -2.47
CA ASP A 106 21.36 -2.05 -2.80
C ASP A 106 22.22 -2.27 -1.54
N ARG A 107 21.85 -1.64 -0.42
CA ARG A 107 22.52 -1.84 0.87
C ARG A 107 22.01 -3.06 1.65
N GLY A 108 20.99 -3.76 1.17
CA GLY A 108 20.37 -4.88 1.89
C GLY A 108 19.66 -4.45 3.18
N GLU A 109 19.17 -3.20 3.23
CA GLU A 109 18.55 -2.58 4.39
C GLU A 109 17.01 -2.65 4.35
N VAL A 110 16.46 -3.53 3.53
CA VAL A 110 15.01 -3.73 3.43
C VAL A 110 14.47 -4.11 4.82
N PRO A 111 13.54 -3.34 5.40
CA PRO A 111 13.04 -3.57 6.74
C PRO A 111 12.32 -4.92 6.82
N ALA A 112 12.36 -5.56 8.00
CA ALA A 112 11.53 -6.72 8.25
C ALA A 112 10.04 -6.31 8.21
N HIS A 113 9.25 -7.02 7.43
CA HIS A 113 7.82 -6.77 7.24
C HIS A 113 7.07 -8.07 6.92
N ASP A 114 5.74 -8.00 6.96
CA ASP A 114 4.86 -9.14 6.66
C ASP A 114 4.29 -9.07 5.25
N VAL A 115 3.92 -7.86 4.82
CA VAL A 115 3.27 -7.62 3.54
C VAL A 115 3.80 -6.34 2.91
N LEU A 116 4.06 -6.38 1.61
CA LEU A 116 4.37 -5.20 0.82
C LEU A 116 3.06 -4.61 0.31
N VAL A 117 2.81 -3.32 0.52
CA VAL A 117 1.67 -2.62 -0.05
C VAL A 117 2.19 -1.32 -0.63
N THR A 118 2.05 -1.14 -1.94
CA THR A 118 2.65 0.03 -2.57
C THR A 118 1.95 0.45 -3.84
N ASN A 119 2.14 1.74 -4.15
CA ASN A 119 1.77 2.40 -5.37
C ASN A 119 3.04 3.11 -5.88
N PRO A 120 3.86 2.43 -6.70
CA PRO A 120 5.13 2.99 -7.15
C PRO A 120 4.90 4.21 -8.05
N PRO A 121 5.90 5.09 -8.19
CA PRO A 121 5.98 6.02 -9.31
C PRO A 121 5.75 5.32 -10.65
N TYR A 122 5.12 6.02 -11.59
CA TYR A 122 4.79 5.47 -12.90
C TYR A 122 5.74 5.91 -14.01
N SER A 123 6.68 6.82 -13.71
CA SER A 123 7.73 7.20 -14.64
C SER A 123 8.78 6.09 -14.80
N ALA A 124 9.63 6.27 -15.81
CA ALA A 124 10.82 5.45 -16.07
C ALA A 124 10.58 3.94 -15.96
N ASP A 125 11.40 3.25 -15.17
CA ASP A 125 11.35 1.80 -14.93
C ASP A 125 10.83 1.44 -13.53
N HIS A 126 10.28 2.42 -12.79
CA HIS A 126 9.90 2.24 -11.39
C HIS A 126 8.88 1.10 -11.18
N VAL A 127 7.87 1.03 -12.05
CA VAL A 127 6.85 -0.02 -12.01
C VAL A 127 7.46 -1.42 -12.20
N GLU A 128 8.33 -1.59 -13.19
CA GLU A 128 8.98 -2.88 -13.47
C GLU A 128 9.90 -3.30 -12.33
N ARG A 129 10.69 -2.35 -11.79
CA ARG A 129 11.57 -2.61 -10.63
C ARG A 129 10.78 -2.97 -9.38
N CYS A 130 9.69 -2.25 -9.09
CA CYS A 130 8.81 -2.53 -7.97
C CYS A 130 8.18 -3.92 -8.06
N ILE A 131 7.61 -4.26 -9.22
CA ILE A 131 7.02 -5.57 -9.48
C ILE A 131 8.06 -6.68 -9.32
N THR A 132 9.25 -6.49 -9.86
CA THR A 132 10.35 -7.47 -9.75
C THR A 132 10.77 -7.66 -8.30
N PHE A 133 10.93 -6.58 -7.54
CA PHE A 133 11.24 -6.63 -6.12
C PHE A 133 10.18 -7.37 -5.31
N ALA A 134 8.89 -7.06 -5.54
CA ALA A 134 7.77 -7.69 -4.86
C ALA A 134 7.73 -9.20 -5.11
N ALA A 135 7.92 -9.59 -6.36
CA ALA A 135 7.91 -10.98 -6.78
C ALA A 135 9.10 -11.78 -6.21
N ARG A 136 10.29 -11.17 -6.13
CA ARG A 136 11.44 -11.74 -5.42
C ARG A 136 11.21 -11.85 -3.91
N ASN A 137 10.65 -10.81 -3.27
CA ASN A 137 10.36 -10.84 -1.82
C ASN A 137 9.37 -11.94 -1.46
N LEU A 138 8.34 -12.14 -2.28
CA LEU A 138 7.42 -13.26 -2.13
C LEU A 138 8.17 -14.60 -2.21
N TYR A 139 9.06 -14.74 -3.18
CA TYR A 139 9.80 -15.98 -3.39
C TYR A 139 10.83 -16.29 -2.29
N GLU A 140 11.59 -15.28 -1.84
CA GLU A 140 12.71 -15.46 -0.91
C GLU A 140 12.26 -15.48 0.56
N HIS A 141 11.14 -14.83 0.87
CA HIS A 141 10.70 -14.58 2.24
C HIS A 141 9.24 -14.95 2.52
N ASP A 142 8.51 -15.48 1.54
CA ASP A 142 7.07 -15.79 1.64
C ASP A 142 6.22 -14.56 2.03
N ARG A 143 6.66 -13.37 1.61
CA ARG A 143 5.96 -12.10 1.89
C ARG A 143 4.97 -11.75 0.77
N PRO A 144 3.65 -11.82 1.02
CA PRO A 144 2.66 -11.39 0.03
C PRO A 144 2.77 -9.89 -0.28
N TYR A 145 2.19 -9.49 -1.41
CA TYR A 145 2.22 -8.10 -1.84
C TYR A 145 0.92 -7.63 -2.50
N PHE A 146 0.64 -6.33 -2.36
CA PHE A 146 -0.42 -5.60 -3.03
C PHE A 146 0.21 -4.45 -3.83
N LEU A 147 0.09 -4.52 -5.16
CA LEU A 147 0.56 -3.46 -6.05
C LEU A 147 -0.65 -2.69 -6.59
N LEU A 148 -0.79 -1.45 -6.16
CA LEU A 148 -1.89 -0.56 -6.53
C LEU A 148 -1.55 0.14 -7.84
N LEU A 149 -1.69 -0.57 -8.96
CA LEU A 149 -1.23 -0.10 -10.27
C LEU A 149 -2.38 0.33 -11.19
N PRO A 150 -2.13 1.26 -12.14
CA PRO A 150 -3.07 1.55 -13.20
C PRO A 150 -3.28 0.34 -14.09
N SER A 151 -4.48 0.19 -14.63
CA SER A 151 -4.88 -0.98 -15.43
C SER A 151 -4.01 -1.18 -16.68
N TYR A 152 -3.37 -0.15 -17.24
CA TYR A 152 -2.49 -0.32 -18.41
C TYR A 152 -1.27 -1.20 -18.11
N CYS A 153 -0.87 -1.36 -16.83
CA CYS A 153 0.26 -2.18 -16.43
C CYS A 153 0.03 -3.67 -16.69
N VAL A 154 -1.23 -4.13 -16.72
CA VAL A 154 -1.57 -5.56 -16.82
C VAL A 154 -1.10 -6.22 -18.13
N ASN A 155 -0.96 -5.41 -19.19
CA ASN A 155 -0.56 -5.87 -20.52
C ASN A 155 0.96 -5.80 -20.73
N LYS A 156 1.73 -5.41 -19.71
CA LYS A 156 3.18 -5.23 -19.82
C LYS A 156 3.90 -6.56 -19.53
N PRO A 157 4.97 -6.90 -20.27
CA PRO A 157 5.65 -8.20 -20.12
C PRO A 157 6.17 -8.49 -18.69
N TYR A 158 6.60 -7.46 -17.97
CA TYR A 158 7.06 -7.57 -16.59
C TYR A 158 5.93 -7.99 -15.63
N TYR A 159 4.69 -7.60 -15.90
CA TYR A 159 3.55 -7.87 -15.02
C TYR A 159 3.17 -9.36 -15.04
N THR A 160 3.10 -9.95 -16.23
CA THR A 160 2.84 -11.40 -16.40
C THR A 160 3.94 -12.25 -15.76
N SER A 161 5.19 -11.84 -15.90
CA SER A 161 6.33 -12.57 -15.33
C SER A 161 6.27 -12.62 -13.80
N ALA A 162 5.90 -11.51 -13.16
CA ALA A 162 5.73 -11.45 -11.72
C ALA A 162 4.55 -12.29 -11.21
N LEU A 163 3.38 -12.20 -11.87
CA LEU A 163 2.18 -12.94 -11.47
C LEU A 163 2.35 -14.46 -11.47
N LEU A 164 3.09 -15.01 -12.44
CA LEU A 164 3.10 -16.46 -12.69
C LEU A 164 4.23 -17.21 -11.99
N THR A 165 5.29 -16.52 -11.57
CA THR A 165 6.55 -17.20 -11.19
C THR A 165 7.35 -16.56 -10.05
N GLY A 166 6.86 -15.48 -9.42
CA GLY A 166 7.73 -14.65 -8.59
C GLY A 166 8.73 -13.85 -9.44
N GLY A 167 8.41 -13.61 -10.71
CA GLY A 167 9.30 -13.00 -11.70
C GLY A 167 10.27 -13.99 -12.34
N ALA A 168 10.88 -13.58 -13.46
CA ALA A 168 11.89 -14.40 -14.16
C ALA A 168 13.08 -14.80 -13.25
N GLU A 169 13.32 -14.03 -12.20
CA GLU A 169 14.36 -14.31 -11.21
C GLU A 169 13.90 -15.22 -10.08
N GLY A 170 12.66 -15.07 -9.58
CA GLY A 170 12.07 -16.04 -8.65
C GLY A 170 12.05 -17.45 -9.25
N LYS A 171 11.72 -17.57 -10.55
CA LYS A 171 11.82 -18.85 -11.27
C LYS A 171 13.24 -19.43 -11.28
N ARG A 172 14.26 -18.59 -11.52
CA ARG A 172 15.68 -19.02 -11.54
C ARG A 172 16.14 -19.46 -10.15
N ALA A 173 15.79 -18.71 -9.11
CA ALA A 173 16.12 -19.04 -7.73
C ALA A 173 15.44 -20.36 -7.29
N ARG A 174 14.20 -20.62 -7.73
CA ARG A 174 13.49 -21.89 -7.50
C ARG A 174 14.17 -23.09 -8.13
N GLY A 175 14.53 -22.99 -9.40
CA GLY A 175 15.28 -24.05 -10.08
C GLY A 175 16.58 -24.38 -9.34
N ALA A 176 17.34 -23.34 -8.96
CA ALA A 176 18.60 -23.53 -8.24
C ALA A 176 18.44 -24.16 -6.84
N ARG A 177 17.32 -23.93 -6.15
CA ARG A 177 17.02 -24.53 -4.83
C ARG A 177 16.52 -25.97 -4.91
N GLU A 178 15.85 -26.36 -5.99
CA GLU A 178 15.37 -27.74 -6.20
C GLU A 178 16.49 -28.68 -6.69
N GLU A 179 17.60 -28.13 -7.20
CA GLU A 179 18.77 -28.86 -7.68
C GLU A 179 19.89 -29.04 -6.63
N ALA A 180 19.77 -28.40 -5.46
CA ALA A 180 20.75 -28.43 -4.36
C ALA A 180 20.35 -29.37 -3.23
#